data_AF-A0A519ZG12-F1
#
_entry.id   AF-A0A519ZG12-F1
#
_cell.length_a   1.000
_cell.length_b   1.000
_cell.length_c   1.000
_cell.angle_alpha   90.00
_cell.angle_beta   90.00
_cell.angle_gamma   90.00
#
_symmetry.space_group_name_H-M   'P 1'
#
loop_
_entity.id
_entity.type
_entity.pdbx_description
1 polymer ?
#
loop_
_entity_poly.entity_id
_entity_poly.type
_entity_poly.pdbx_seq_one_letter_code
_entity_poly.pdbx_strand_id
1 'polypeptide(L)'
;WSSRHTPAAPWKKLLHTLSIRPCQQFRFTKGKNATDSALIMDAMELLHARSVDGFCIVSSDSDYTGLASRIQETGLAVYGFGQRETAACFVAACDEFVYLDDAAQP
;
A
#
# COMPACT_ATOMS: atom_id res chain seq x y z
N TRP A 1 -22.92 5.46 4.48
CA TRP A 1 -22.47 4.29 5.27
C TRP A 1 -23.62 3.52 5.95
N SER A 2 -24.91 3.89 5.79
CA SER A 2 -26.04 3.19 6.46
C SER A 2 -27.13 2.64 5.52
N SER A 3 -26.80 2.25 4.28
CA SER A 3 -27.78 1.61 3.40
C SER A 3 -27.41 0.15 3.14
N ARG A 4 -28.39 -0.74 3.36
CA ARG A 4 -28.23 -2.20 3.45
C ARG A 4 -27.73 -2.88 2.16
N HIS A 5 -27.60 -2.18 1.04
CA HIS A 5 -27.14 -2.72 -0.25
C HIS A 5 -26.05 -1.82 -0.87
N THR A 6 -24.92 -1.68 -0.19
CA THR A 6 -23.70 -1.11 -0.78
C THR A 6 -22.73 -2.22 -1.18
N PRO A 7 -22.06 -2.13 -2.36
CA PRO A 7 -21.08 -3.13 -2.81
C PRO A 7 -19.89 -3.34 -1.86
N ALA A 8 -19.72 -2.49 -0.86
CA ALA A 8 -18.72 -2.60 0.21
C ALA A 8 -19.14 -3.50 1.40
N ALA A 9 -20.39 -3.97 1.46
CA ALA A 9 -20.89 -4.78 2.58
C ALA A 9 -20.11 -6.10 2.81
N PRO A 10 -19.68 -6.84 1.76
CA PRO A 10 -18.83 -8.03 1.93
C PRO A 10 -17.44 -7.68 2.47
N TRP A 11 -16.83 -6.61 1.95
CA TRP A 11 -15.49 -6.15 2.35
C TRP A 11 -15.44 -5.74 3.81
N LYS A 12 -16.49 -5.08 4.34
CA LYS A 12 -16.54 -4.67 5.74
C LYS A 12 -16.39 -5.86 6.70
N LYS A 13 -17.02 -7.00 6.40
CA LYS A 13 -16.91 -8.21 7.23
C LYS A 13 -15.49 -8.77 7.16
N LEU A 14 -14.91 -8.87 5.96
CA LEU A 14 -13.56 -9.39 5.75
C LEU A 14 -12.50 -8.52 6.43
N LEU A 15 -12.55 -7.21 6.26
CA LEU A 15 -11.63 -6.26 6.88
C LEU A 15 -11.63 -6.40 8.41
N HIS A 16 -12.82 -6.55 9.01
CA HIS A 16 -12.95 -6.78 10.44
C HIS A 16 -12.37 -8.14 10.87
N THR A 17 -12.66 -9.22 10.14
CA THR A 17 -12.13 -10.55 10.42
C THR A 17 -10.60 -10.60 10.34
N LEU A 18 -10.02 -9.88 9.38
CA LEU A 18 -8.57 -9.84 9.15
C LEU A 18 -7.87 -8.73 9.95
N SER A 19 -8.60 -8.00 10.81
CA SER A 19 -8.09 -6.84 11.57
C SER A 19 -7.41 -5.78 10.69
N ILE A 20 -7.90 -5.60 9.46
CA ILE A 20 -7.43 -4.58 8.53
C ILE A 20 -8.22 -3.30 8.78
N ARG A 21 -7.50 -2.20 9.06
CA ARG A 21 -8.10 -0.88 9.22
C ARG A 21 -8.33 -0.23 7.84
N PRO A 22 -9.58 -0.02 7.39
CA PRO A 22 -9.81 0.74 6.17
C PRO A 22 -9.54 2.24 6.39
N CYS A 23 -8.77 2.84 5.49
CA CYS A 23 -8.56 4.29 5.43
C CYS A 23 -9.27 4.86 4.20
N GLN A 24 -10.24 5.75 4.39
CA GLN A 24 -10.97 6.40 3.30
C GLN A 24 -10.45 7.81 3.06
N GLN A 25 -9.83 8.03 1.91
CA GLN A 25 -9.45 9.37 1.46
C GLN A 25 -10.45 9.90 0.43
N PHE A 26 -11.13 11.00 0.75
CA PHE A 26 -12.03 11.68 -0.19
C PHE A 26 -11.22 12.52 -1.18
N ARG A 27 -11.55 12.38 -2.47
CA ARG A 27 -10.94 13.22 -3.52
C ARG A 27 -11.65 14.59 -3.55
N PHE A 28 -10.93 15.65 -3.20
CA PHE A 28 -11.43 17.04 -3.27
C PHE A 28 -11.27 17.70 -4.64
N THR A 29 -10.39 17.18 -5.50
CA THR A 29 -10.14 17.69 -6.86
C THR A 29 -9.83 16.52 -7.79
N LYS A 30 -10.38 16.53 -9.01
CA LYS A 30 -10.08 15.50 -10.02
C LYS A 30 -8.61 15.59 -10.45
N GLY A 31 -7.95 14.43 -10.56
CA GLY A 31 -6.56 14.32 -11.04
C GLY A 31 -5.47 14.53 -9.99
N LYS A 32 -5.81 14.65 -8.70
CA LYS A 32 -4.82 14.71 -7.61
C LYS A 32 -4.67 13.36 -6.91
N ASN A 33 -3.42 12.99 -6.61
CA ASN A 33 -3.02 11.75 -5.92
C ASN A 33 -3.18 11.88 -4.40
N ALA A 34 -4.39 12.25 -3.97
CA ALA A 34 -4.69 12.52 -2.56
C ALA A 34 -4.58 11.25 -1.69
N THR A 35 -4.95 10.09 -2.24
CA THR A 35 -4.83 8.80 -1.57
C THR A 35 -3.37 8.42 -1.38
N ASP A 36 -2.55 8.55 -2.42
CA ASP A 36 -1.14 8.17 -2.38
C ASP A 36 -0.37 9.10 -1.44
N SER A 37 -0.69 10.40 -1.45
CA SER A 37 -0.13 11.37 -0.50
C SER A 37 -0.46 11.03 0.94
N ALA A 38 -1.71 10.63 1.23
CA ALA A 38 -2.11 10.20 2.57
C ALA A 38 -1.37 8.93 3.01
N LEU A 39 -1.24 7.95 2.10
CA LEU A 39 -0.54 6.70 2.38
C LEU A 39 0.95 6.94 2.67
N ILE A 40 1.60 7.77 1.86
CA ILE A 40 3.01 8.14 2.04
C ILE A 40 3.20 8.88 3.37
N MET A 41 2.29 9.79 3.74
CA MET A 41 2.37 10.48 5.03
C MET A 41 2.25 9.52 6.22
N ASP A 42 1.28 8.61 6.20
CA ASP A 42 1.10 7.61 7.26
C ASP A 42 2.34 6.70 7.37
N ALA A 43 2.89 6.23 6.25
CA ALA A 43 4.07 5.38 6.23
C ALA A 43 5.30 6.13 6.80
N MET A 44 5.48 7.39 6.42
CA MET A 44 6.58 8.22 6.92
C MET A 44 6.44 8.54 8.41
N GLU A 45 5.23 8.72 8.94
CA GLU A 45 5.02 8.88 10.37
C GLU A 45 5.46 7.63 11.16
N LEU A 46 5.05 6.44 10.69
CA LEU A 46 5.47 5.16 11.29
C LEU A 46 6.98 4.96 11.24
N LEU A 47 7.60 5.34 10.11
CA LEU A 47 9.05 5.28 9.89
C LEU A 47 9.78 6.14 10.92
N HIS A 48 9.34 7.38 11.14
CA HIS A 48 9.95 8.30 12.10
C HIS A 48 9.70 7.90 13.55
N ALA A 49 8.55 7.29 13.84
CA ALA A 49 8.23 6.76 15.17
C ALA A 49 9.12 5.57 15.56
N ARG A 50 9.82 4.93 14.61
CA ARG A 50 10.66 3.74 14.80
C ARG A 50 9.93 2.61 15.55
N SER A 51 8.66 2.44 15.20
CA SER A 51 7.75 1.50 15.86
C SER A 51 7.59 0.17 15.10
N VAL A 52 8.25 0.03 13.95
CA VAL A 52 8.14 -1.10 13.05
C VAL A 52 9.53 -1.52 12.55
N ASP A 53 9.68 -2.81 12.26
CA ASP A 53 10.92 -3.40 11.75
C ASP A 53 10.99 -3.45 10.21
N GLY A 54 9.87 -3.15 9.54
CA GLY A 54 9.78 -3.19 8.08
C GLY A 54 8.41 -2.77 7.56
N PHE A 55 8.33 -2.62 6.25
CA PHE A 55 7.16 -2.15 5.52
C PHE A 55 6.79 -3.12 4.40
N CYS A 56 5.50 -3.24 4.16
CA CYS A 56 4.93 -3.97 3.03
C CYS A 56 4.11 -2.98 2.19
N ILE A 57 4.49 -2.79 0.93
CA ILE A 57 3.82 -1.91 -0.01
C ILE A 57 3.15 -2.76 -1.09
N VAL A 58 1.82 -2.81 -1.04
CA VAL A 58 1.00 -3.54 -2.01
C VAL A 58 0.45 -2.55 -3.04
N SER A 59 1.18 -2.38 -4.15
CA SER A 59 0.83 -1.47 -5.24
C SER A 59 1.61 -1.81 -6.51
N SER A 60 1.07 -1.43 -7.67
CA SER A 60 1.81 -1.43 -8.95
C SER A 60 2.12 -0.02 -9.45
N ASP A 61 1.81 1.00 -8.64
CA ASP A 61 2.05 2.40 -8.95
C ASP A 61 3.51 2.77 -8.66
N SER A 62 4.20 3.30 -9.67
CA SER A 62 5.60 3.72 -9.55
C SER A 62 5.81 4.94 -8.64
N ASP A 63 4.76 5.69 -8.30
CA ASP A 63 4.84 6.85 -7.40
C ASP A 63 5.39 6.46 -6.00
N TYR A 64 5.27 5.18 -5.61
CA TYR A 64 5.80 4.68 -4.33
C TYR A 64 7.31 4.40 -4.32
N THR A 65 8.00 4.51 -5.47
CA THR A 65 9.44 4.26 -5.57
C THR A 65 10.25 5.08 -4.56
N GLY A 66 9.95 6.37 -4.43
CA GLY A 66 10.65 7.24 -3.47
C GLY A 66 10.43 6.84 -2.01
N LEU A 67 9.23 6.36 -1.66
CA LEU A 67 8.92 5.86 -0.31
C LEU A 67 9.72 4.59 -0.03
N ALA A 68 9.73 3.63 -0.96
CA ALA A 68 10.47 2.37 -0.82
C ALA A 68 11.97 2.63 -0.64
N SER A 69 12.58 3.44 -1.52
CA SER A 69 13.99 3.83 -1.39
C SER A 69 14.27 4.50 -0.04
N ARG A 70 13.39 5.39 0.41
CA ARG A 70 13.59 6.09 1.68
C ARG A 70 13.55 5.15 2.88
N ILE A 71 12.65 4.17 2.88
CA ILE A 71 12.59 3.17 3.96
C ILE A 71 13.85 2.29 3.93
N GLN A 72 14.27 1.83 2.74
CA GLN A 72 15.49 1.03 2.59
C GLN A 72 16.74 1.79 3.09
N GLU A 73 16.86 3.09 2.80
CA GLU A 73 17.94 3.95 3.32
C GLU A 73 18.01 4.01 4.85
N THR A 74 16.89 3.80 5.55
CA THR A 74 16.87 3.75 7.03
C THR A 74 17.33 2.40 7.60
N GLY A 75 17.55 1.41 6.74
CA GLY A 75 17.94 0.05 7.11
C GLY A 75 16.77 -0.85 7.55
N LEU A 76 15.53 -0.44 7.30
CA LEU A 76 14.34 -1.28 7.52
C LEU A 76 14.01 -2.08 6.26
N ALA A 77 13.43 -3.27 6.44
CA ALA A 77 13.05 -4.12 5.32
C ALA A 77 11.85 -3.54 4.55
N VAL A 78 11.90 -3.58 3.22
CA VAL A 78 10.84 -3.15 2.31
C VAL A 78 10.42 -4.30 1.41
N TYR A 79 9.17 -4.74 1.55
CA TYR A 79 8.56 -5.76 0.71
C TYR A 79 7.57 -5.12 -0.26
N GLY A 80 7.78 -5.32 -1.56
CA GLY A 80 6.89 -4.84 -2.61
C GLY A 80 5.97 -5.95 -3.13
N PHE A 81 4.73 -5.62 -3.44
CA PHE A 81 3.77 -6.55 -4.03
C PHE A 81 3.01 -5.86 -5.16
N GLY A 82 3.03 -6.43 -6.37
CA GLY A 82 2.36 -5.81 -7.51
C GLY A 82 2.29 -6.72 -8.74
N GLN A 83 1.81 -6.17 -9.85
CA GLN A 83 1.70 -6.88 -11.12
C GLN A 83 3.06 -6.94 -11.83
N ARG A 84 3.22 -7.83 -12.81
CA ARG A 84 4.45 -7.98 -13.60
C ARG A 84 4.77 -6.74 -14.43
N GLU A 85 3.77 -5.94 -14.77
CA GLU A 85 3.92 -4.66 -15.47
C GLU A 85 4.41 -3.52 -14.56
N THR A 86 4.62 -3.79 -13.26
CA THR A 86 5.16 -2.81 -12.32
C THR A 86 6.51 -2.28 -12.80
N ALA A 87 6.71 -0.97 -12.70
CA ALA A 87 7.94 -0.32 -13.15
C ALA A 87 9.18 -0.90 -12.45
N ALA A 88 10.23 -1.18 -13.25
CA ALA A 88 11.47 -1.76 -12.75
C ALA A 88 12.15 -0.93 -11.65
N CYS A 89 11.96 0.39 -11.65
CA CYS A 89 12.47 1.27 -10.60
C CYS A 89 11.83 1.00 -9.23
N PHE A 90 10.52 0.71 -9.19
CA PHE A 90 9.85 0.39 -7.94
C PHE A 90 10.24 -1.00 -7.43
N VAL A 91 10.33 -1.98 -8.33
CA VAL A 91 10.82 -3.34 -8.01
C VAL A 91 12.22 -3.28 -7.41
N ALA A 92 13.14 -2.53 -8.03
CA ALA A 92 14.52 -2.39 -7.55
C ALA A 92 14.66 -1.62 -6.23
N ALA A 93 13.66 -0.81 -5.85
CA ALA A 93 13.64 -0.08 -4.59
C ALA A 93 13.17 -0.92 -3.39
N CYS A 94 12.67 -2.15 -3.64
CA CYS A 94 12.26 -3.09 -2.61
C CYS A 94 13.38 -4.11 -2.35
N ASP A 95 13.47 -4.65 -1.13
CA ASP A 95 14.40 -5.73 -0.81
C ASP A 95 13.93 -7.06 -1.41
N GLU A 96 12.61 -7.27 -1.38
CA GLU A 96 11.95 -8.39 -2.05
C GLU A 96 10.68 -7.90 -2.74
N PHE A 97 10.42 -8.39 -3.95
CA PHE A 97 9.22 -8.05 -4.70
C PHE A 97 8.47 -9.31 -5.12
N VAL A 98 7.20 -9.41 -4.71
CA VAL A 98 6.32 -10.54 -5.01
C VAL A 98 5.30 -10.13 -6.07
N TYR A 99 5.30 -10.87 -7.19
CA TYR A 99 4.33 -10.65 -8.25
C TYR A 99 2.99 -11.33 -7.90
N LEU A 100 1.90 -10.56 -7.89
CA LEU A 100 0.58 -11.03 -7.45
C LEU A 100 -0.22 -11.75 -8.54
N ASP A 101 0.22 -11.67 -9.79
CA ASP A 101 -0.52 -12.24 -10.93
C ASP A 101 -0.50 -13.77 -10.94
N ASP A 102 0.52 -14.38 -10.33
CA ASP A 102 0.65 -15.84 -10.21
C ASP A 102 -0.03 -16.42 -8.96
N ALA A 103 -0.48 -15.57 -8.02
CA ALA A 103 -1.18 -16.01 -6.81
C ALA A 103 -2.65 -16.38 -7.08
N ALA A 104 -3.12 -16.19 -8.31
CA ALA A 104 -4.41 -16.66 -8.80
C ALA A 104 -4.30 -18.07 -9.42
N GLN A 105 -3.66 -19.00 -8.71
CA GLN A 105 -3.80 -20.42 -9.01
C GLN A 105 -4.21 -21.17 -7.73
N PRO A 106 -5.36 -21.87 -7.74
CA PRO A 106 -5.86 -22.64 -6.60
C PRO A 106 -4.98 -23.84 -6.28
#